data_AF-A0A8S3VA11-F1
#
_entry.id   AF-A0A8S3VA11-F1
#
_cell.length_a   1.000
_cell.length_b   1.000
_cell.length_c   1.000
_cell.angle_alpha   90.00
_cell.angle_beta   90.00
_cell.angle_gamma   90.00
#
_symmetry.space_group_name_H-M   'P 1'
#
loop_
_entity.id
_entity.type
_entity.pdbx_description
1 polymer ?
#
loop_
_entity_poly.entity_id
_entity_poly.type
_entity_poly.pdbx_seq_one_letter_code
_entity_poly.pdbx_strand_id
1 'polypeptide(L)'
;MSEKQKTRKREREIETETFNCKQNTDIMQMADTDMTETESSLEQNLGEYSDDQTFNNKLLSGIIGIQQTLNSLIIKFETQNEEIHGIKNDIYAKDGIEDRLQAVATETEDQTTMIAEVRNQNTNLTTELNLMKSYVVHLETRLDCQQSQIANLVERSMRENAIVIGVHERKDENVKAELKLIFKNVLKITENIKIDRAHRIGTQTNQKQHPSYSC
;
A
#
# COMPACT_ATOMS: atom_id res chain seq x y z
N MET A 1 10.65 -4.07 40.97
CA MET A 1 10.59 -5.20 41.93
C MET A 1 11.82 -5.15 42.82
N SER A 2 11.65 -4.82 44.11
CA SER A 2 12.75 -4.70 45.09
C SER A 2 13.43 -6.06 45.30
N GLU A 3 14.74 -6.07 45.57
CA GLU A 3 15.53 -7.30 45.84
C GLU A 3 14.90 -8.18 46.93
N LYS A 4 14.27 -7.56 47.95
CA LYS A 4 13.52 -8.27 49.00
C LYS A 4 12.28 -9.01 48.50
N GLN A 5 11.70 -8.61 47.37
CA GLN A 5 10.55 -9.30 46.78
C GLN A 5 10.98 -10.52 45.94
N LYS A 6 12.21 -10.52 45.41
CA LYS A 6 12.75 -11.66 44.66
C LYS A 6 13.17 -12.82 45.56
N THR A 7 13.76 -12.53 46.73
CA THR A 7 14.13 -13.57 47.72
C THR A 7 12.90 -14.25 48.30
N ARG A 8 11.86 -13.50 48.68
CA ARG A 8 10.60 -14.07 49.20
C ARG A 8 9.85 -14.94 48.19
N LYS A 9 10.02 -14.69 46.88
CA LYS A 9 9.41 -15.52 45.84
C LYS A 9 10.15 -16.85 45.69
N ARG A 10 11.49 -16.83 45.74
CA ARG A 10 12.32 -18.05 45.72
C ARG A 10 12.13 -18.92 46.96
N GLU A 11 11.97 -18.35 48.14
CA GLU A 11 11.70 -19.12 49.37
C GLU A 11 10.36 -19.88 49.29
N ARG A 12 9.32 -19.26 48.70
CA ARG A 12 8.04 -19.95 48.50
C ARG A 12 8.10 -21.06 47.44
N GLU A 13 8.88 -20.87 46.38
CA GLU A 13 9.07 -21.90 45.34
C GLU A 13 9.79 -23.13 45.92
N ILE A 14 10.80 -22.93 46.77
CA ILE A 14 11.52 -24.03 47.47
C ILE A 14 10.63 -24.75 48.49
N GLU A 15 9.77 -24.03 49.23
CA GLU A 15 8.82 -24.64 50.17
C GLU A 15 7.78 -25.52 49.45
N THR A 16 7.32 -25.10 48.26
CA THR A 16 6.39 -25.90 47.45
C THR A 16 7.04 -27.14 46.83
N GLU A 17 8.30 -27.06 46.40
CA GLU A 17 9.02 -28.20 45.84
C GLU A 17 9.39 -29.22 46.93
N THR A 18 9.75 -28.77 48.13
CA THR A 18 10.03 -29.65 49.28
C THR A 18 8.77 -30.32 49.83
N PHE A 19 7.61 -29.66 49.77
CA PHE A 19 6.32 -30.27 50.13
C PHE A 19 5.91 -31.38 49.16
N ASN A 20 6.05 -31.16 47.84
CA ASN A 20 5.73 -32.18 46.83
C ASN A 20 6.70 -33.38 46.87
N CYS A 21 7.97 -33.16 47.19
CA CYS A 21 8.94 -34.25 47.32
C CYS A 21 8.64 -35.16 48.55
N LYS A 22 8.18 -34.58 49.67
CA LYS A 22 7.74 -35.35 50.84
C LYS A 22 6.50 -36.19 50.57
N GLN A 23 5.48 -35.62 49.92
CA GLN A 23 4.28 -36.38 49.57
C GLN A 23 4.58 -37.59 48.66
N ASN A 24 5.49 -37.44 47.70
CA ASN A 24 5.87 -38.55 46.83
C ASN A 24 6.70 -39.62 47.55
N THR A 25 7.47 -39.25 48.58
CA THR A 25 8.24 -40.23 49.37
C THR A 25 7.33 -41.03 50.30
N ASP A 26 6.32 -40.40 50.90
CA ASP A 26 5.36 -41.06 51.79
C ASP A 26 4.44 -42.02 51.02
N ILE A 27 4.08 -41.70 49.76
CA ILE A 27 3.31 -42.59 48.88
C ILE A 27 4.14 -43.82 48.46
N MET A 28 5.46 -43.66 48.29
CA MET A 28 6.35 -44.77 47.90
C MET A 28 6.70 -45.69 49.09
N GLN A 29 6.69 -45.18 50.34
CA GLN A 29 6.93 -46.00 51.54
C GLN A 29 5.70 -46.80 52.00
N MET A 30 4.47 -46.43 51.59
CA MET A 30 3.27 -47.22 51.88
C MET A 30 3.02 -48.37 50.89
N ALA A 31 3.79 -48.47 49.79
CA ALA A 31 3.64 -49.54 48.80
C ALA A 31 4.52 -50.78 49.07
N ASP A 32 5.52 -50.69 49.94
CA ASP A 32 6.53 -51.75 50.18
C ASP A 32 6.43 -52.44 51.55
N THR A 33 5.33 -52.24 52.31
CA THR A 33 5.20 -52.80 53.68
C THR A 33 4.02 -53.76 53.86
N ASP A 34 3.65 -54.53 52.84
CA ASP A 34 2.63 -55.59 53.03
C ASP A 34 2.75 -56.73 51.99
N MET A 35 3.90 -57.42 51.97
CA MET A 35 4.02 -58.74 51.32
C MET A 35 5.21 -59.51 51.90
N THR A 36 5.11 -59.99 53.14
CA THR A 36 5.73 -61.24 53.59
C THR A 36 5.20 -61.57 54.98
N GLU A 37 4.35 -62.60 55.05
CA GLU A 37 4.08 -63.51 56.18
C GLU A 37 2.59 -63.79 56.31
N THR A 38 2.12 -64.82 55.59
CA THR A 38 1.00 -65.69 55.99
C THR A 38 0.85 -66.86 55.00
N GLU A 39 1.94 -67.60 54.75
CA GLU A 39 1.85 -68.95 54.21
C GLU A 39 2.06 -69.97 55.33
N SER A 40 0.99 -70.26 56.06
CA SER A 40 0.77 -71.56 56.70
C SER A 40 -0.60 -71.53 57.37
N SER A 41 -1.63 -72.00 56.66
CA SER A 41 -2.68 -72.88 57.20
C SER A 41 -3.87 -72.96 56.23
N LEU A 42 -4.29 -74.20 55.95
CA LEU A 42 -5.62 -74.61 55.52
C LEU A 42 -5.90 -74.67 54.00
N GLU A 43 -5.19 -75.57 53.32
CA GLU A 43 -5.84 -76.43 52.33
C GLU A 43 -6.76 -77.42 53.06
N GLN A 44 -8.08 -77.18 53.03
CA GLN A 44 -9.17 -78.18 53.05
C GLN A 44 -10.53 -77.48 53.21
N ASN A 45 -11.18 -77.14 52.09
CA ASN A 45 -12.64 -77.04 51.93
C ASN A 45 -12.97 -76.76 50.45
N LEU A 46 -12.86 -77.79 49.60
CA LEU A 46 -13.32 -77.77 48.22
C LEU A 46 -14.75 -78.31 48.15
N GLY A 47 -15.72 -77.47 47.74
CA GLY A 47 -17.02 -77.99 47.32
C GLY A 47 -18.14 -76.97 47.10
N GLU A 48 -18.29 -75.94 47.94
CA GLU A 48 -19.52 -75.10 47.93
C GLU A 48 -19.26 -73.58 47.91
N TYR A 49 -18.00 -73.16 47.91
CA TYR A 49 -17.59 -71.74 47.97
C TYR A 49 -17.17 -71.14 46.60
N SER A 50 -17.12 -71.94 45.53
CA SER A 50 -16.52 -71.52 44.25
C SER A 50 -17.41 -70.62 43.39
N ASP A 51 -18.73 -70.75 43.47
CA ASP A 51 -19.66 -69.97 42.64
C ASP A 51 -19.79 -68.52 43.12
N ASP A 52 -19.81 -68.32 44.44
CA ASP A 52 -19.88 -66.98 45.06
C ASP A 52 -18.56 -66.23 44.87
N GLN A 53 -17.43 -66.93 44.91
CA GLN A 53 -16.11 -66.38 44.59
C GLN A 53 -15.97 -66.03 43.09
N THR A 54 -16.58 -66.83 42.20
CA THR A 54 -16.62 -66.54 40.76
C THR A 54 -17.50 -65.33 40.43
N PHE A 55 -18.64 -65.18 41.12
CA PHE A 55 -19.51 -64.00 41.00
C PHE A 55 -18.80 -62.74 41.49
N ASN A 56 -18.18 -62.79 42.67
CA ASN A 56 -17.43 -61.68 43.23
C ASN A 56 -16.25 -61.25 42.32
N ASN A 57 -15.55 -62.20 41.69
CA ASN A 57 -14.49 -61.91 40.73
C ASN A 57 -15.02 -61.24 39.44
N LYS A 58 -16.19 -61.66 38.93
CA LYS A 58 -16.84 -61.01 37.77
C LYS A 58 -17.33 -59.61 38.11
N LEU A 59 -17.91 -59.42 39.30
CA LEU A 59 -18.33 -58.11 39.79
C LEU A 59 -17.13 -57.16 39.93
N LEU A 60 -16.03 -57.64 40.54
CA LEU A 60 -14.80 -56.87 40.67
C LEU A 60 -14.19 -56.50 39.31
N SER A 61 -14.16 -57.44 38.37
CA SER A 61 -13.74 -57.18 36.99
C SER A 61 -14.63 -56.15 36.29
N GLY A 62 -15.96 -56.21 36.51
CA GLY A 62 -16.91 -55.21 36.02
C GLY A 62 -16.67 -53.83 36.63
N ILE A 63 -16.43 -53.74 37.94
CA ILE A 63 -16.10 -52.50 38.65
C ILE A 63 -14.80 -51.89 38.11
N ILE A 64 -13.76 -52.72 37.89
CA ILE A 64 -12.48 -52.27 37.32
C ILE A 64 -12.69 -51.76 35.89
N GLY A 65 -13.47 -52.46 35.06
CA GLY A 65 -13.80 -52.01 33.70
C GLY A 65 -14.56 -50.68 33.68
N ILE A 66 -15.49 -50.48 34.62
CA ILE A 66 -16.21 -49.21 34.80
C ILE A 66 -15.23 -48.12 35.24
N GLN A 67 -14.36 -48.39 36.21
CA GLN A 67 -13.34 -47.42 36.66
C GLN A 67 -12.39 -47.01 35.53
N GLN A 68 -11.91 -47.94 34.71
CA GLN A 68 -11.07 -47.64 33.55
C GLN A 68 -11.80 -46.76 32.52
N THR A 69 -13.08 -47.05 32.28
CA THR A 69 -13.90 -46.25 31.36
C THR A 69 -14.13 -44.84 31.89
N LEU A 70 -14.44 -44.71 33.18
CA LEU A 70 -14.62 -43.41 33.84
C LEU A 70 -13.34 -42.59 33.82
N ASN A 71 -12.19 -43.19 34.14
CA ASN A 71 -10.90 -42.51 34.06
C ASN A 71 -10.61 -42.02 32.64
N SER A 72 -10.92 -42.83 31.63
CA SER A 72 -10.77 -42.44 30.23
C SER A 72 -11.68 -41.26 29.84
N LEU A 73 -12.90 -41.20 30.40
CA LEU A 73 -13.83 -40.10 30.17
C LEU A 73 -13.36 -38.81 30.86
N ILE A 74 -12.82 -38.91 32.08
CA ILE A 74 -12.28 -37.76 32.82
C ILE A 74 -11.13 -37.12 32.03
N ILE A 75 -10.17 -37.93 31.57
CA ILE A 75 -9.04 -37.42 30.77
C ILE A 75 -9.53 -36.74 29.49
N LYS A 76 -10.47 -37.36 28.77
CA LYS A 76 -11.05 -36.75 27.55
C LYS A 76 -11.76 -35.43 27.85
N PHE A 77 -12.47 -35.35 28.98
CA PHE A 77 -13.16 -34.13 29.39
C PHE A 77 -12.17 -33.02 29.73
N GLU A 78 -11.09 -33.32 30.44
CA GLU A 78 -10.01 -32.38 30.73
C GLU A 78 -9.37 -31.86 29.44
N THR A 79 -9.02 -32.74 28.50
CA THR A 79 -8.48 -32.34 27.19
C THR A 79 -9.44 -31.44 26.43
N GLN A 80 -10.72 -31.80 26.35
CA GLN A 80 -11.72 -30.97 25.66
C GLN A 80 -11.89 -29.60 26.34
N ASN A 81 -11.82 -29.55 27.67
CA ASN A 81 -11.92 -28.30 28.39
C ASN A 81 -10.74 -27.37 28.09
N GLU A 82 -9.52 -27.91 27.98
CA GLU A 82 -8.33 -27.15 27.56
C GLU A 82 -8.46 -26.62 26.12
N GLU A 83 -8.94 -27.45 25.19
CA GLU A 83 -9.20 -27.04 23.80
C GLU A 83 -10.23 -25.91 23.72
N ILE A 84 -11.33 -26.02 24.47
CA ILE A 84 -12.37 -24.98 24.55
C ILE A 84 -11.79 -23.67 25.10
N HIS A 85 -10.93 -23.76 26.12
CA HIS A 85 -10.23 -22.58 26.65
C HIS A 85 -9.28 -21.95 25.62
N GLY A 86 -8.57 -22.78 24.84
CA GLY A 86 -7.74 -22.32 23.73
C GLY A 86 -8.55 -21.54 22.70
N ILE A 87 -9.65 -22.14 22.21
CA ILE A 87 -10.56 -21.50 21.24
C ILE A 87 -11.12 -20.18 21.80
N LYS A 88 -11.52 -20.17 23.07
CA LYS A 88 -12.04 -18.95 23.71
C LYS A 88 -11.00 -17.84 23.71
N ASN A 89 -9.74 -18.16 23.98
CA ASN A 89 -8.65 -17.19 23.94
C ASN A 89 -8.39 -16.71 22.51
N ASP A 90 -8.36 -17.59 21.52
CA ASP A 90 -8.15 -17.17 20.13
C ASP A 90 -9.25 -16.23 19.61
N ILE A 91 -10.48 -16.39 20.10
CA ILE A 91 -11.60 -15.52 19.72
C ILE A 91 -11.59 -14.19 20.49
N TYR A 92 -11.52 -14.27 21.83
CA TYR A 92 -11.85 -13.16 22.74
C TYR A 92 -10.67 -12.59 23.52
N ALA A 93 -9.48 -13.20 23.46
CA ALA A 93 -8.32 -12.58 24.08
C ALA A 93 -7.96 -11.29 23.34
N LYS A 94 -7.11 -10.49 23.98
CA LYS A 94 -6.52 -9.32 23.36
C LYS A 94 -5.72 -9.75 22.12
N ASP A 95 -5.96 -9.09 20.98
CA ASP A 95 -5.45 -9.48 19.65
C ASP A 95 -6.03 -10.81 19.13
N GLY A 96 -7.16 -11.23 19.70
CA GLY A 96 -7.97 -12.32 19.19
C GLY A 96 -8.65 -11.96 17.87
N ILE A 97 -9.41 -12.91 17.33
CA ILE A 97 -10.12 -12.75 16.07
C ILE A 97 -11.07 -11.55 16.11
N GLU A 98 -11.74 -11.30 17.25
CA GLU A 98 -12.67 -10.16 17.39
C GLU A 98 -11.95 -8.81 17.25
N ASP A 99 -10.86 -8.60 17.99
CA ASP A 99 -10.06 -7.36 17.92
C ASP A 99 -9.51 -7.13 16.52
N ARG A 100 -8.99 -8.19 15.89
CA ARG A 100 -8.41 -8.13 14.53
C ARG A 100 -9.48 -7.83 13.49
N LEU A 101 -10.67 -8.41 13.63
CA LEU A 101 -11.80 -8.12 12.74
C LEU A 101 -12.25 -6.68 12.88
N GLN A 102 -12.31 -6.16 14.11
CA GLN A 102 -12.64 -4.76 14.35
C GLN A 102 -11.61 -3.81 13.73
N ALA A 103 -10.31 -4.11 13.86
CA ALA A 103 -9.24 -3.33 13.24
C ALA A 103 -9.34 -3.31 11.70
N VAL A 104 -9.60 -4.48 11.09
CA VAL A 104 -9.80 -4.58 9.62
C VAL A 104 -11.05 -3.82 9.19
N ALA A 105 -12.13 -3.86 9.96
CA ALA A 105 -13.35 -3.11 9.65
C ALA A 105 -13.07 -1.60 9.66
N THR A 106 -12.37 -1.09 10.69
CA THR A 106 -11.98 0.33 10.76
C THR A 106 -11.05 0.72 9.62
N GLU A 107 -10.05 -0.10 9.31
CA GLU A 107 -9.13 0.18 8.20
C GLU A 107 -9.86 0.18 6.85
N THR A 108 -10.83 -0.72 6.67
CA THR A 108 -11.65 -0.77 5.45
C THR A 108 -12.50 0.49 5.29
N GLU A 109 -13.06 1.01 6.38
CA GLU A 109 -13.81 2.26 6.38
C GLU A 109 -12.91 3.45 6.02
N ASP A 110 -11.74 3.56 6.65
CA ASP A 110 -10.75 4.58 6.36
C ASP A 110 -10.28 4.53 4.89
N GLN A 111 -10.00 3.33 4.36
CA GLN A 111 -9.63 3.17 2.96
C GLN A 111 -10.79 3.56 2.03
N THR A 112 -12.03 3.25 2.39
CA THR A 112 -13.20 3.61 1.60
C THR A 112 -13.37 5.13 1.52
N THR A 113 -13.19 5.84 2.63
CA THR A 113 -13.23 7.32 2.64
C THR A 113 -12.10 7.92 1.83
N MET A 114 -10.86 7.44 1.98
CA MET A 114 -9.71 7.88 1.21
C MET A 114 -9.90 7.67 -0.30
N ILE A 115 -10.44 6.52 -0.72
CA ILE A 115 -10.74 6.24 -2.12
C ILE A 115 -11.80 7.22 -2.67
N ALA A 116 -12.82 7.56 -1.87
CA ALA A 116 -13.83 8.52 -2.27
C ALA A 116 -13.24 9.93 -2.48
N GLU A 117 -12.34 10.36 -1.59
CA GLU A 117 -11.64 11.64 -1.71
C GLU A 117 -10.76 11.69 -2.96
N VAL A 118 -9.95 10.65 -3.20
CA VAL A 118 -9.08 10.56 -4.38
C VAL A 118 -9.91 10.56 -5.67
N ARG A 119 -11.05 9.87 -5.70
CA ARG A 119 -11.97 9.91 -6.85
C ARG A 119 -12.48 11.32 -7.11
N ASN A 120 -12.89 12.05 -6.06
CA ASN A 120 -13.36 13.43 -6.17
C ASN A 120 -12.25 14.38 -6.67
N GLN A 121 -11.02 14.22 -6.17
CA GLN A 121 -9.87 14.99 -6.66
C GLN A 121 -9.61 14.71 -8.14
N ASN A 122 -9.66 13.44 -8.56
CA ASN A 122 -9.44 13.05 -9.95
C ASN A 122 -10.53 13.61 -10.88
N THR A 123 -11.79 13.63 -10.45
CA THR A 123 -12.86 14.27 -11.22
C THR A 123 -12.63 15.77 -11.38
N ASN A 124 -12.19 16.46 -10.33
CA ASN A 124 -11.90 17.91 -10.38
C ASN A 124 -10.72 18.21 -11.31
N LEU A 125 -9.63 17.44 -11.21
CA LEU A 125 -8.49 17.57 -12.12
C LEU A 125 -8.89 17.32 -13.58
N THR A 126 -9.75 16.32 -13.82
CA THR A 126 -10.26 16.05 -15.17
C THR A 126 -11.06 17.22 -15.71
N THR A 127 -11.90 17.87 -14.89
CA THR A 127 -12.64 19.06 -15.30
C THR A 127 -11.73 20.25 -15.59
N GLU A 128 -10.69 20.48 -14.77
CA GLU A 128 -9.72 21.55 -14.98
C GLU A 128 -8.92 21.34 -16.26
N LEU A 129 -8.49 20.09 -16.54
CA LEU A 129 -7.80 19.75 -17.78
C LEU A 129 -8.68 20.01 -19.02
N ASN A 130 -9.97 19.68 -18.95
CA ASN A 130 -10.90 19.96 -20.05
C ASN A 130 -11.10 21.47 -20.28
N LEU A 131 -11.16 22.26 -19.21
CA LEU A 131 -11.24 23.71 -19.29
C LEU A 131 -9.96 24.31 -19.89
N MET A 132 -8.79 23.84 -19.43
CA MET A 132 -7.50 24.26 -19.97
C MET A 132 -7.36 23.92 -21.45
N LYS A 133 -7.76 22.71 -21.86
CA LYS A 133 -7.79 22.32 -23.28
C LYS A 133 -8.66 23.27 -24.11
N SER A 134 -9.83 23.64 -23.60
CA SER A 134 -10.73 24.59 -24.27
C SER A 134 -10.10 25.98 -24.40
N TYR A 135 -9.38 26.42 -23.37
CA TYR A 135 -8.67 27.69 -23.38
C TYR A 135 -7.50 27.70 -24.38
N VAL A 136 -6.73 26.61 -24.47
CA VAL A 136 -5.66 26.46 -25.46
C VAL A 136 -6.20 26.56 -26.88
N VAL A 137 -7.27 25.84 -27.20
CA VAL A 137 -7.92 25.92 -28.52
C VAL A 137 -8.37 27.35 -28.83
N HIS A 138 -8.96 28.04 -27.84
CA HIS A 138 -9.36 29.43 -28.02
C HIS A 138 -8.15 30.36 -28.29
N LEU A 139 -7.04 30.16 -27.60
CA LEU A 139 -5.81 30.92 -27.84
C LEU A 139 -5.23 30.65 -29.23
N GLU A 140 -5.17 29.39 -29.66
CA GLU A 140 -4.71 28.99 -31.00
C GLU A 140 -5.53 29.70 -32.08
N THR A 141 -6.86 29.66 -31.99
CA THR A 141 -7.72 30.35 -32.97
C THR A 141 -7.51 31.87 -33.00
N ARG A 142 -7.23 32.49 -31.85
CA ARG A 142 -6.90 33.92 -31.79
C ARG A 142 -5.55 34.22 -32.42
N LEU A 143 -4.55 33.38 -32.19
CA LEU A 143 -3.23 33.52 -32.80
C LEU A 143 -3.31 33.39 -34.32
N ASP A 144 -4.05 32.42 -34.84
CA ASP A 144 -4.25 32.25 -36.29
C ASP A 144 -4.92 33.46 -36.93
N CYS A 145 -5.93 34.02 -36.25
CA CYS A 145 -6.61 35.24 -36.68
C CYS A 145 -5.64 36.43 -36.70
N GLN A 146 -4.85 36.61 -35.63
CA GLN A 146 -3.84 37.67 -35.55
C GLN A 146 -2.76 37.51 -36.62
N GLN A 147 -2.29 36.29 -36.85
CA GLN A 147 -1.29 35.99 -37.88
C GLN A 147 -1.82 36.33 -39.28
N SER A 148 -3.08 36.00 -39.55
CA SER A 148 -3.75 36.34 -40.82
C SER A 148 -3.90 37.86 -41.00
N GLN A 149 -4.25 38.58 -39.93
CA GLN A 149 -4.32 40.05 -39.95
C GLN A 149 -2.95 40.68 -40.18
N ILE A 150 -1.89 40.18 -39.52
CA ILE A 150 -0.52 40.65 -39.73
C ILE A 150 -0.10 40.41 -41.17
N ALA A 151 -0.30 39.20 -41.71
CA ALA A 151 0.02 38.89 -43.10
C ALA A 151 -0.69 39.86 -44.08
N ASN A 152 -1.99 40.12 -43.85
CA ASN A 152 -2.75 41.06 -44.64
C ASN A 152 -2.22 42.50 -44.54
N LEU A 153 -1.88 42.96 -43.33
CA LEU A 153 -1.31 44.29 -43.11
C LEU A 153 0.07 44.43 -43.75
N VAL A 154 0.91 43.39 -43.67
CA VAL A 154 2.22 43.35 -44.33
C VAL A 154 2.04 43.43 -45.85
N GLU A 155 1.14 42.63 -46.42
CA GLU A 155 0.84 42.67 -47.86
C GLU A 155 0.35 44.05 -48.30
N ARG A 156 -0.60 44.65 -47.57
CA ARG A 156 -1.11 46.00 -47.84
C ARG A 156 -0.02 47.05 -47.71
N SER A 157 0.82 46.95 -46.69
CA SER A 157 1.94 47.86 -46.46
C SER A 157 3.01 47.75 -47.54
N MET A 158 3.15 46.59 -48.18
CA MET A 158 4.15 46.34 -49.22
C MET A 158 3.62 46.54 -50.65
N ARG A 159 2.31 46.71 -50.84
CA ARG A 159 1.67 46.79 -52.17
C ARG A 159 2.27 47.86 -53.10
N GLU A 160 2.65 49.00 -52.54
CA GLU A 160 3.23 50.13 -53.29
C GLU A 160 4.75 50.23 -53.10
N ASN A 161 5.37 49.24 -52.47
CA ASN A 161 6.81 49.18 -52.25
C ASN A 161 7.45 48.27 -53.28
N ALA A 162 8.61 48.68 -53.80
CA ALA A 162 9.45 47.86 -54.67
C ALA A 162 10.78 47.56 -53.98
N ILE A 163 11.19 46.29 -54.00
CA ILE A 163 12.51 45.86 -53.51
C ILE A 163 13.45 45.75 -54.71
N VAL A 164 14.51 46.55 -54.72
CA VAL A 164 15.51 46.54 -55.78
C VAL A 164 16.78 45.89 -55.25
N ILE A 165 17.17 44.77 -55.87
CA ILE A 165 18.31 43.94 -55.46
C ILE A 165 19.46 44.14 -56.45
N GLY A 166 20.71 44.01 -55.99
CA GLY A 166 21.91 44.08 -56.84
C GLY A 166 22.46 45.48 -57.07
N VAL A 167 21.97 46.49 -56.35
CA VAL A 167 22.50 47.86 -56.39
C VAL A 167 23.69 47.95 -55.43
N HIS A 168 24.88 48.29 -55.92
CA HIS A 168 26.06 48.47 -55.08
C HIS A 168 25.87 49.57 -54.03
N GLU A 169 26.36 49.36 -52.81
CA GLU A 169 26.27 50.33 -51.71
C GLU A 169 27.45 51.31 -51.74
N ARG A 170 27.17 52.60 -51.50
CA ARG A 170 28.20 53.64 -51.32
C ARG A 170 27.94 54.44 -50.04
N LYS A 171 29.01 54.90 -49.38
CA LYS A 171 28.94 55.53 -48.04
C LYS A 171 28.09 56.81 -47.97
N ASP A 172 28.05 57.60 -49.04
CA ASP A 172 27.35 58.89 -49.11
C ASP A 172 26.31 58.92 -50.26
N GLU A 173 25.63 57.80 -50.50
CA GLU A 173 24.68 57.71 -51.60
C GLU A 173 23.36 58.43 -51.34
N ASN A 174 22.82 59.06 -52.38
CA ASN A 174 21.42 59.48 -52.40
C ASN A 174 20.61 58.41 -53.13
N VAL A 175 20.11 57.43 -52.36
CA VAL A 175 19.36 56.25 -52.85
C VAL A 175 18.25 56.64 -53.82
N LYS A 176 17.52 57.73 -53.54
CA LYS A 176 16.40 58.18 -54.38
C LYS A 176 16.85 58.70 -55.74
N ALA A 177 17.97 59.43 -55.81
CA ALA A 177 18.52 59.93 -57.06
C ALA A 177 19.09 58.79 -57.91
N GLU A 178 19.78 57.85 -57.27
CA GLU A 178 20.36 56.68 -57.95
C GLU A 178 19.27 55.76 -58.52
N LEU A 179 18.21 55.47 -57.77
CA LEU A 179 17.07 54.68 -58.27
C LEU A 179 16.40 55.33 -59.49
N LYS A 180 16.24 56.66 -59.51
CA LYS A 180 15.70 57.36 -60.68
C LYS A 180 16.58 57.18 -61.91
N LEU A 181 17.91 57.22 -61.74
CA LEU A 181 18.85 57.02 -62.82
C LEU A 181 18.79 55.57 -63.34
N ILE A 182 18.69 54.59 -62.44
CA ILE A 182 18.53 53.17 -62.78
C ILE A 182 17.22 52.95 -63.54
N PHE A 183 16.08 53.47 -63.07
CA PHE A 183 14.80 53.31 -63.75
C PHE A 183 14.78 53.95 -65.14
N LYS A 184 15.45 55.09 -65.31
CA LYS A 184 15.57 55.75 -66.62
C LYS A 184 16.49 54.98 -67.58
N ASN A 185 17.65 54.53 -67.10
CA ASN A 185 18.68 53.95 -67.96
C ASN A 185 18.43 52.46 -68.25
N VAL A 186 17.99 51.71 -67.25
CA VAL A 186 17.79 50.25 -67.33
C VAL A 186 16.37 49.94 -67.78
N LEU A 187 15.36 50.50 -67.10
CA LEU A 187 13.94 50.20 -67.39
C LEU A 187 13.33 51.09 -68.45
N LYS A 188 14.06 52.12 -68.94
CA LYS A 188 13.59 53.09 -69.96
C LYS A 188 12.27 53.78 -69.62
N ILE A 189 11.96 53.92 -68.32
CA ILE A 189 10.76 54.62 -67.87
C ILE A 189 11.04 56.12 -67.98
N THR A 190 10.38 56.78 -68.95
CA THR A 190 10.53 58.22 -69.24
C THR A 190 9.56 59.11 -68.47
N GLU A 191 8.63 58.53 -67.71
CA GLU A 191 7.66 59.26 -66.90
C GLU A 191 8.26 59.83 -65.60
N ASN A 192 7.58 60.82 -65.01
CA ASN A 192 7.96 61.44 -63.75
C ASN A 192 7.69 60.50 -62.56
N ILE A 193 8.63 59.59 -62.28
CA ILE A 193 8.57 58.68 -61.13
C ILE A 193 8.60 59.48 -59.82
N LYS A 194 7.50 59.43 -59.07
CA LYS A 194 7.41 59.94 -57.69
C LYS A 194 7.80 58.82 -56.74
N ILE A 195 8.89 59.03 -55.99
CA ILE A 195 9.36 58.12 -54.95
C ILE A 195 9.13 58.84 -53.63
N ASP A 196 8.25 58.32 -52.78
CA ASP A 196 7.95 58.99 -51.51
C ASP A 196 9.10 58.79 -50.51
N ARG A 197 9.54 57.55 -50.33
CA ARG A 197 10.68 57.18 -49.47
C ARG A 197 11.54 56.12 -50.14
N ALA A 198 12.85 56.21 -49.97
CA ALA A 198 13.81 55.20 -50.41
C ALA A 198 14.90 55.08 -49.35
N HIS A 199 15.22 53.86 -48.97
CA HIS A 199 16.24 53.53 -47.98
C HIS A 199 16.78 52.14 -48.24
N ARG A 200 18.00 51.86 -47.78
CA ARG A 200 18.56 50.51 -47.76
C ARG A 200 17.88 49.69 -46.65
N ILE A 201 17.58 48.44 -46.95
CA ILE A 201 17.15 47.49 -45.92
C ILE A 201 18.43 47.06 -45.21
N GLY A 202 18.57 47.39 -43.92
CA GLY A 202 19.71 46.96 -43.12
C GLY A 202 19.81 45.44 -43.05
N THR A 203 21.00 44.90 -42.73
CA THR A 203 21.18 43.46 -42.50
C THR A 203 20.21 43.02 -41.40
N GLN A 204 19.21 42.21 -41.76
CA GLN A 204 18.35 41.56 -40.77
C GLN A 204 19.26 40.69 -39.91
N THR A 205 19.52 41.11 -38.67
CA THR A 205 20.08 40.19 -37.69
C THR A 205 19.00 39.14 -37.46
N ASN A 206 19.27 37.90 -37.91
CA ASN A 206 18.43 36.72 -37.68
C ASN A 206 18.31 36.50 -36.16
N GLN A 207 17.44 37.26 -35.49
CA GLN A 207 17.17 37.07 -34.08
C GLN A 207 16.22 35.90 -33.92
N LYS A 208 16.83 34.78 -33.49
CA LYS A 208 16.24 33.64 -32.77
C LYS A 208 15.04 32.98 -33.45
N GLN A 209 15.34 32.01 -34.32
CA GLN A 209 14.45 30.88 -34.53
C GLN A 209 14.20 30.24 -33.15
N HIS A 210 12.95 30.29 -32.69
CA HIS A 210 12.51 29.46 -31.58
C HIS A 210 12.68 27.99 -31.97
N PRO A 211 13.19 27.11 -31.08
CA PRO A 211 13.25 25.69 -31.38
C PRO A 211 11.84 25.17 -31.64
N SER A 212 11.59 24.65 -32.85
CA SER A 212 10.41 23.85 -33.14
C SER A 212 10.53 22.56 -32.36
N TYR A 213 9.67 22.37 -31.36
CA TYR A 213 9.46 21.03 -30.80
C TYR A 213 8.74 20.21 -31.87
N SER A 214 9.47 19.28 -32.51
CA SER A 214 8.85 18.25 -33.34
C SER A 214 8.16 17.25 -32.41
N CYS A 215 6.88 16.99 -32.67
CA CYS A 215 6.16 15.84 -32.13
C CYS A 215 6.82 14.53 -32.55
#